data_AF-A0A0F9V1H3-F1
#
_entry.id   AF-A0A0F9V1H3-F1
#
_cell.length_a   1.000
_cell.length_b   1.000
_cell.length_c   1.000
_cell.angle_alpha   90.00
_cell.angle_beta   90.00
_cell.angle_gamma   90.00
#
_symmetry.space_group_name_H-M   'P 1'
#
loop_
_entity.id
_entity.type
_entity.pdbx_description
1 polymer ?
#
loop_
_entity_poly.entity_id
_entity_poly.type
_entity_poly.pdbx_seq_one_letter_code
_entity_poly.pdbx_strand_id
1 'polypeptide(L)'
;MLSLINALFINSKIIRIDKALITPNEIRLPISLQEPVYRLRATLSQQQMQAYGKAFELKSGMLFEADIMLEQRTLIEWLLEPLYSLKGRVS
;
A
#
# COMPACT_ATOMS: atom_id res chain seq x y z
N MET A 1 22.61 10.70 -3.20
CA MET A 1 21.80 11.54 -2.28
C MET A 1 21.04 10.57 -1.39
N LEU A 2 21.55 10.31 -0.18
CA LEU A 2 21.03 9.27 0.71
C LEU A 2 19.65 9.70 1.24
N SER A 3 18.59 9.00 0.82
CA SER A 3 17.29 9.12 1.46
C SER A 3 17.22 8.11 2.61
N LEU A 4 17.55 8.58 3.82
CA LEU A 4 17.26 7.87 5.08
C LEU A 4 15.75 7.93 5.32
N ILE A 5 14.97 7.18 4.55
CA ILE A 5 13.56 6.94 4.85
C ILE A 5 13.52 5.76 5.83
N ASN A 6 13.59 6.07 7.12
CA ASN A 6 12.86 5.28 8.10
C ASN A 6 11.37 5.51 7.78
N ALA A 7 10.85 4.84 6.75
CA ALA A 7 9.42 4.88 6.47
C ALA A 7 8.73 4.15 7.62
N LEU A 8 7.91 4.91 8.32
CA LEU A 8 7.09 4.43 9.40
C LEU A 8 5.89 3.74 8.78
N PHE A 9 6.04 2.46 8.47
CA PHE A 9 4.98 1.69 7.84
C PHE A 9 3.96 1.22 8.89
N ILE A 10 2.70 1.44 8.58
CA ILE A 10 1.58 0.83 9.31
C ILE A 10 0.84 -0.13 8.39
N ASN A 11 0.67 -1.36 8.85
CA ASN A 11 -0.12 -2.35 8.13
C ASN A 11 -1.59 -1.95 8.11
N SER A 12 -2.22 -2.11 6.96
CA SER A 12 -3.63 -1.80 6.74
C SER A 12 -4.26 -2.86 5.86
N LYS A 13 -5.55 -3.11 6.05
CA LYS A 13 -6.32 -4.04 5.20
C LYS A 13 -7.36 -3.28 4.40
N ILE A 14 -7.36 -3.45 3.08
CA ILE A 14 -8.40 -2.90 2.21
C ILE A 14 -9.73 -3.59 2.57
N ILE A 15 -10.73 -2.80 2.91
CA ILE A 15 -12.08 -3.27 3.25
C ILE A 15 -13.09 -3.00 2.14
N ARG A 16 -12.79 -2.07 1.23
CA ARG A 16 -13.67 -1.73 0.11
C ARG A 16 -12.90 -1.12 -1.05
N ILE A 17 -13.31 -1.49 -2.25
CA ILE A 17 -12.93 -0.85 -3.51
C ILE A 17 -14.23 -0.35 -4.12
N ASP A 18 -14.36 0.97 -4.27
CA ASP A 18 -15.54 1.55 -4.89
C ASP A 18 -15.45 1.39 -6.42
N LYS A 19 -16.58 1.04 -7.04
CA LYS A 19 -16.66 0.83 -8.51
C LYS A 19 -16.84 2.13 -9.29
N ALA A 20 -17.23 3.21 -8.61
CA ALA A 20 -17.40 4.50 -9.24
C ALA A 20 -16.04 5.16 -9.45
N LEU A 21 -15.82 5.63 -10.68
CA LEU A 21 -14.65 6.41 -11.04
C LEU A 21 -14.80 7.83 -10.47
N ILE A 22 -13.76 8.35 -9.82
CA ILE A 22 -13.71 9.73 -9.36
C ILE A 22 -12.92 10.53 -10.39
N THR A 23 -13.55 11.53 -10.98
CA THR A 23 -12.87 12.45 -11.89
C THR A 23 -12.27 13.66 -11.15
N PRO A 24 -11.21 14.31 -11.67
CA PRO A 24 -10.52 15.40 -10.98
C PRO A 24 -11.39 16.56 -10.47
N ASN A 25 -12.54 16.81 -11.10
CA ASN A 25 -13.40 17.96 -10.80
C ASN A 25 -14.68 17.61 -10.02
N GLU A 26 -14.80 16.37 -9.54
CA GLU A 26 -16.03 15.85 -8.93
C GLU A 26 -16.03 15.99 -7.39
N ILE A 27 -14.85 15.93 -6.78
CA ILE A 27 -14.68 15.98 -5.32
C ILE A 27 -13.55 16.94 -4.95
N ARG A 28 -13.81 17.83 -3.99
CA ARG A 28 -12.77 18.69 -3.40
C ARG A 28 -11.96 17.89 -2.38
N LEU A 29 -10.84 17.34 -2.82
CA LEU A 29 -9.85 16.69 -1.96
C LEU A 29 -8.72 17.68 -1.62
N PRO A 30 -8.02 17.51 -0.48
CA PRO A 30 -6.83 18.31 -0.15
C PRO A 30 -5.61 17.98 -1.04
N ILE A 31 -5.80 17.20 -2.10
CA ILE A 31 -4.80 16.80 -3.09
C ILE A 31 -5.37 17.01 -4.50
N SER A 32 -4.52 17.39 -5.44
CA SER A 32 -4.90 17.56 -6.84
C SER A 32 -4.82 16.22 -7.59
N LEU A 33 -5.92 15.78 -8.17
CA LEU A 33 -5.96 14.63 -9.07
C LEU A 33 -5.72 15.10 -10.50
N GLN A 34 -4.88 14.39 -11.26
CA GLN A 34 -4.60 14.70 -12.67
C GLN A 34 -5.38 13.79 -13.63
N GLU A 35 -5.77 12.63 -13.16
CA GLU A 35 -6.48 11.60 -13.92
C GLU A 35 -7.62 11.01 -13.07
N PRO A 36 -8.59 10.33 -13.70
CA PRO A 36 -9.63 9.64 -12.96
C PRO A 36 -9.06 8.49 -12.12
N VAL A 37 -9.56 8.34 -10.87
CA VAL A 37 -9.05 7.35 -9.91
C VAL A 37 -10.17 6.54 -9.27
N TYR A 38 -9.84 5.37 -8.74
CA TYR A 38 -10.73 4.59 -7.89
C TYR A 38 -10.51 4.93 -6.41
N ARG A 39 -11.58 4.90 -5.61
CA ARG A 39 -11.48 5.05 -4.16
C ARG A 39 -11.33 3.70 -3.47
N LEU A 40 -10.26 3.59 -2.69
CA LEU A 40 -10.04 2.49 -1.76
C LEU A 40 -10.34 2.95 -0.34
N ARG A 41 -10.97 2.07 0.45
CA ARG A 41 -11.07 2.25 1.91
C ARG A 41 -10.32 1.11 2.57
N ALA A 42 -9.42 1.46 3.48
CA ALA A 42 -8.70 0.52 4.31
C ALA A 42 -8.97 0.79 5.79
N THR A 43 -8.79 -0.24 6.61
CA THR A 43 -8.71 -0.09 8.07
C THR A 43 -7.25 -0.20 8.47
N LEU A 44 -6.78 0.76 9.26
CA LEU A 44 -5.47 0.68 9.90
C LEU A 44 -5.50 -0.42 10.97
N SER A 45 -4.43 -1.19 11.09
CA SER A 45 -4.32 -2.20 12.15
C SER A 45 -4.20 -1.57 13.55
N GLN A 46 -3.71 -0.34 13.64
CA GLN A 46 -3.54 0.44 14.87
C GLN A 46 -3.78 1.93 14.59
N GLN A 47 -4.17 2.71 15.61
CA GLN A 47 -4.34 4.17 15.50
C GLN A 47 -3.11 4.96 16.01
N GLN A 48 -2.00 4.25 16.25
CA GLN A 48 -0.76 4.82 16.73
C GLN A 48 0.41 4.28 15.90
N MET A 49 1.43 5.12 15.72
CA MET A 49 2.66 4.85 14.98
C MET A 49 3.87 5.07 15.91
N GLN A 50 4.85 4.19 15.87
CA GLN A 50 6.10 4.33 16.62
C GLN A 50 7.14 5.10 15.80
N ALA A 51 7.26 6.41 16.02
CA ALA A 51 8.16 7.29 15.29
C ALA A 51 9.21 7.92 16.21
N TYR A 52 10.49 7.88 15.81
CA TYR A 52 11.59 8.50 16.56
C TYR A 52 11.62 8.08 18.05
N GLY A 53 11.31 6.82 18.33
CA GLY A 53 11.26 6.27 19.70
C GLY A 53 10.06 6.71 20.53
N LYS A 54 9.02 7.32 19.93
CA LYS A 54 7.79 7.74 20.59
C LYS A 54 6.56 7.24 19.85
N ALA A 55 5.50 6.93 20.60
CA ALA A 55 4.19 6.67 20.02
C ALA A 55 3.55 8.00 19.59
N PHE A 56 3.05 8.04 18.36
CA PHE A 56 2.33 9.16 17.77
C PHE A 56 0.93 8.72 17.34
N GLU A 57 -0.09 9.43 17.81
CA GLU A 57 -1.48 9.16 17.44
C GLU A 57 -1.78 9.70 16.05
N LEU A 58 -2.40 8.86 15.22
CA LEU A 58 -2.87 9.24 13.90
C LEU A 58 -4.17 10.03 14.04
N LYS A 59 -4.22 11.22 13.43
CA LYS A 59 -5.37 12.13 13.53
C LYS A 59 -6.02 12.32 12.17
N SER A 60 -7.32 12.60 12.22
CA SER A 60 -8.06 12.98 11.02
C SER A 60 -7.43 14.21 10.36
N GLY A 61 -7.39 14.21 9.03
CA GLY A 61 -6.76 15.27 8.24
C GLY A 61 -5.27 15.07 7.95
N MET A 62 -4.63 14.04 8.52
CA MET A 62 -3.28 13.65 8.13
C MET A 62 -3.27 13.05 6.71
N LEU A 63 -2.24 13.41 5.95
CA LEU A 63 -1.97 12.79 4.65
C LEU A 63 -1.18 11.50 4.85
N PHE A 64 -1.51 10.50 4.05
CA PHE A 64 -0.85 9.20 4.05
C PHE A 64 -0.43 8.87 2.63
N GLU A 65 0.77 8.31 2.50
CA GLU A 65 1.24 7.64 1.30
C GLU A 65 1.29 6.14 1.63
N ALA A 66 0.84 5.30 0.70
CA ALA A 66 0.76 3.87 0.92
C ALA A 66 1.03 3.11 -0.37
N ASP A 67 1.80 2.04 -0.24
CA ASP A 67 2.02 1.07 -1.30
C ASP A 67 1.05 -0.10 -1.16
N ILE A 68 0.47 -0.52 -2.28
CA ILE A 68 -0.42 -1.68 -2.32
C ILE A 68 0.43 -2.92 -2.59
N MET A 69 0.58 -3.76 -1.56
CA MET A 69 1.22 -5.06 -1.69
C MET A 69 0.22 -6.05 -2.32
N LEU A 70 0.44 -6.43 -3.57
CA LEU A 70 -0.43 -7.38 -4.30
C LEU A 70 -0.14 -8.83 -3.93
N GLU A 71 1.12 -9.14 -3.60
CA GLU A 71 1.56 -10.48 -3.26
C GLU A 71 2.60 -10.46 -2.14
N GLN A 72 2.60 -11.51 -1.33
CA GLN A 72 3.64 -11.76 -0.35
C GLN A 72 4.28 -13.10 -0.72
N ARG A 73 5.54 -13.06 -1.12
CA ARG A 73 6.33 -14.24 -1.45
C ARG A 73 7.61 -14.21 -0.64
N THR A 74 7.99 -15.36 -0.12
CA THR A 74 9.28 -15.55 0.56
C THR A 74 10.41 -15.59 -0.47
N LEU A 75 11.62 -15.25 -0.04
CA LEU A 75 12.82 -15.35 -0.89
C LEU A 75 13.07 -16.79 -1.36
N ILE A 76 12.71 -17.79 -0.55
CA ILE A 76 12.86 -19.21 -0.89
C ILE A 76 11.88 -19.60 -1.99
N GLU A 77 10.63 -19.15 -1.92
CA GLU A 77 9.64 -19.35 -2.99
C GLU A 77 10.12 -18.72 -4.31
N TRP A 78 10.70 -17.52 -4.24
CA TRP A 78 11.32 -16.87 -5.40
C TRP A 78 12.50 -17.67 -5.97
N LEU A 79 13.40 -18.17 -5.11
CA LEU A 79 14.61 -18.89 -5.55
C LEU A 79 14.28 -20.26 -6.19
N LEU A 80 13.21 -20.91 -5.76
CA LEU A 80 12.82 -22.24 -6.25
C LEU A 80 11.96 -22.19 -7.53
N GLU A 81 11.39 -21.04 -7.87
CA GLU A 81 10.57 -20.83 -9.08
C GLU A 81 11.23 -21.34 -10.38
N PRO A 82 12.53 -21.08 -10.65
CA PRO A 82 13.20 -21.60 -11.84
C PRO A 82 13.18 -23.14 -11.91
N LEU A 83 13.29 -23.85 -10.78
CA LEU A 83 13.29 -25.30 -10.74
C LEU A 83 11.90 -25.89 -11.07
N TYR A 84 10.84 -25.24 -10.62
CA TYR A 84 9.47 -25.64 -10.94
C TYR A 84 9.15 -25.44 -12.43
N SER A 85 9.73 -24.42 -13.06
CA SER A 85 9.56 -24.14 -14.51
C SER A 85 10.11 -25.25 -15.41
N LEU A 86 11.11 -26.01 -14.95
CA LEU A 86 11.75 -27.09 -15.70
C LEU A 86 10.91 -28.37 -15.71
N LYS A 87 10.16 -28.65 -14.63
CA LYS A 87 9.29 -29.84 -14.56
C LYS A 87 8.08 -29.77 -15.50
N GLY A 88 7.69 -28.58 -15.96
CA GLY A 88 6.59 -28.38 -16.90
C GLY A 88 6.96 -28.50 -18.39
N ARG A 89 8.25 -28.68 -18.73
CA ARG A 89 8.72 -28.79 -20.14
C ARG A 89 9.02 -30.22 -20.60
N VAL A 90 8.77 -31.22 -19.77
CA VAL A 90 8.91 -32.63 -20.16
C VAL A 90 7.52 -33.23 -20.23
N SER A 91 6.83 -32.98 -21.34
CA SER A 91 5.69 -33.76 -21.80
C SER A 91 5.82 -34.03 -23.28
#